data_AF-G7JQ00-F1
#
_entry.id   AF-G7JQ00-F1
#
_cell.length_a   1.000
_cell.length_b   1.000
_cell.length_c   1.000
_cell.angle_alpha   90.00
_cell.angle_beta   90.00
_cell.angle_gamma   90.00
#
_symmetry.space_group_name_H-M   'P 1'
#
loop_
_entity.id
_entity.type
_entity.pdbx_description
1 polymer ?
#
loop_
_entity_poly.entity_id
_entity_poly.type
_entity_poly.pdbx_seq_one_letter_code
_entity_poly.pdbx_strand_id
1 'polypeptide(L)'
;MCFRVKFPSNFTTKVKCSFFTVHVQRQDVGELPPFFVAQYFYELPEQWHLLDGDGNTHSVMFNKSVSRPLLTDGWSALRLFYEFSGSKIIAFQYLGGSRFQIFVFAHNITPVDYPPYHSMSEAPSCYCTFEIPIAGYRSTKSPKELPDTFGKFLRVKHHDYVMLCGPYDNIIPVRLKYTDDPVPNVMFGRGWTSFCAANGIDGGDVLIFKCKCVMDKKYVIISKR
;
A
#
# COMPACT_ATOMS: atom_id res chain seq x y z
N MET A 1 -18.61 23.43 4.97
CA MET A 1 -18.03 23.75 6.30
C MET A 1 -17.50 22.46 6.90
N CYS A 2 -16.18 22.34 7.09
CA CYS A 2 -15.61 21.24 7.85
C CYS A 2 -15.84 21.52 9.34
N PHE A 3 -16.72 20.76 9.99
CA PHE A 3 -16.80 20.78 11.45
C PHE A 3 -15.57 20.07 12.00
N ARG A 4 -14.64 20.86 12.53
CA ARG A 4 -13.48 20.36 13.26
C ARG A 4 -13.93 20.07 14.69
N VAL A 5 -14.46 18.88 14.93
CA VAL A 5 -14.80 18.44 16.30
C VAL A 5 -13.49 18.29 17.08
N LYS A 6 -13.39 18.99 18.21
CA LYS A 6 -12.30 18.82 19.18
C LYS A 6 -12.53 17.51 19.92
N PHE A 7 -11.56 16.61 19.86
CA PHE A 7 -11.57 15.40 20.68
C PHE A 7 -11.48 15.76 22.18
N PRO A 8 -12.20 15.03 23.06
CA PRO A 8 -11.97 15.12 24.50
C PRO A 8 -10.52 14.70 24.81
N SER A 9 -9.84 15.51 25.62
CA SER A 9 -8.39 15.57 25.82
C SER A 9 -7.77 14.40 26.61
N ASN A 10 -8.36 13.21 26.62
CA ASN A 10 -7.97 12.14 27.56
C ASN A 10 -7.42 10.85 26.93
N PHE A 11 -7.06 10.83 25.64
CA PHE A 11 -6.26 9.75 25.06
C PHE A 11 -5.16 10.30 24.16
N THR A 12 -3.94 10.43 24.69
CA THR A 12 -2.72 10.77 23.95
C THR A 12 -2.20 9.60 23.12
N THR A 13 -3.05 8.97 22.29
CA THR A 13 -2.56 7.94 21.37
C THR A 13 -1.98 8.62 20.13
N LYS A 14 -0.67 8.53 19.94
CA LYS A 14 0.03 9.12 18.80
C LYS A 14 -0.45 8.47 17.49
N VAL A 15 -0.93 9.29 16.56
CA VAL A 15 -1.26 8.85 15.19
C VAL A 15 0.01 8.38 14.49
N LYS A 16 0.01 7.12 14.02
CA LYS A 16 1.14 6.50 13.29
C LYS A 16 1.08 6.79 11.78
N CYS A 17 -0.12 6.85 11.21
CA CYS A 17 -0.33 7.14 9.80
C CYS A 17 -1.74 7.67 9.56
N SER A 18 -1.91 8.49 8.55
CA SER A 18 -3.23 8.90 8.04
C SER A 18 -3.35 8.55 6.57
N PHE A 19 -4.55 8.19 6.14
CA PHE A 19 -4.88 7.97 4.73
C PHE A 19 -6.37 8.21 4.48
N PHE A 20 -6.74 8.33 3.21
CA PHE A 20 -8.15 8.34 2.80
C PHE A 20 -8.47 7.02 2.12
N THR A 21 -9.69 6.53 2.32
CA THR A 21 -10.36 5.49 1.53
C THR A 21 -11.70 6.03 1.04
N VAL A 22 -12.35 5.30 0.13
CA VAL A 22 -13.61 5.69 -0.49
C VAL A 22 -14.63 4.60 -0.27
N HIS A 23 -15.80 4.99 0.23
CA HIS A 23 -16.98 4.15 0.18
C HIS A 23 -17.71 4.43 -1.13
N VAL A 24 -18.05 3.37 -1.87
CA VAL A 24 -18.81 3.45 -3.12
C VAL A 24 -20.12 2.70 -2.98
N GLN A 25 -21.23 3.31 -3.37
CA GLN A 25 -22.58 2.78 -3.17
C GLN A 25 -22.80 1.36 -3.73
N ARG A 26 -22.08 0.96 -4.79
CA ARG A 26 -22.22 -0.34 -5.46
C ARG A 26 -21.08 -1.31 -5.17
N GLN A 27 -20.21 -1.01 -4.19
CA GLN A 27 -19.12 -1.89 -3.79
C GLN A 27 -19.28 -2.23 -2.31
N ASP A 28 -19.25 -3.53 -2.00
CA ASP A 28 -19.31 -4.03 -0.62
C ASP A 28 -17.92 -4.16 0.02
N VAL A 29 -16.90 -3.58 -0.61
CA VAL A 29 -15.51 -3.60 -0.15
C VAL A 29 -14.93 -2.19 -0.16
N GLY A 30 -14.03 -1.92 0.77
CA GLY A 30 -13.26 -0.68 0.84
C GLY A 30 -11.83 -0.90 0.39
N GLU A 31 -11.41 -0.26 -0.70
CA GLU A 31 -10.02 -0.34 -1.14
C GLU A 31 -9.09 0.45 -0.21
N LEU A 32 -7.94 -0.12 0.12
CA LEU A 32 -6.96 0.47 1.02
C LEU A 32 -5.70 0.92 0.26
N PRO A 33 -4.94 1.92 0.77
CA PRO A 33 -3.69 2.31 0.16
C PRO A 33 -2.64 1.19 0.30
N PRO A 34 -2.12 0.62 -0.80
CA PRO A 34 -1.23 -0.55 -0.72
C PRO A 34 0.08 -0.28 0.04
N PHE A 35 0.63 0.93 -0.06
CA PHE A 35 1.85 1.31 0.67
C PHE A 35 1.62 1.63 2.16
N PHE A 36 0.37 1.86 2.58
CA PHE A 36 0.04 1.88 4.01
C PHE A 36 0.05 0.44 4.53
N VAL A 37 -0.65 -0.46 3.83
CA VAL A 37 -0.74 -1.87 4.22
C VAL A 37 0.63 -2.53 4.23
N ALA A 38 1.44 -2.37 3.18
CA ALA A 38 2.81 -2.89 3.14
C ALA A 38 3.66 -2.44 4.35
N GLN A 39 3.50 -1.19 4.78
CA GLN A 39 4.27 -0.63 5.90
C GLN A 39 3.88 -1.23 7.26
N TYR A 40 2.61 -1.60 7.44
CA TYR A 40 2.07 -2.04 8.73
C TYR A 40 1.53 -3.48 8.70
N PHE A 41 1.77 -4.23 7.63
CA PHE A 41 1.12 -5.52 7.34
C PHE A 41 1.16 -6.53 8.49
N TYR A 42 2.32 -6.65 9.16
CA TYR A 42 2.52 -7.57 10.28
C TYR A 42 1.88 -7.07 11.58
N GLU A 43 1.62 -5.77 11.72
CA GLU A 43 0.93 -5.18 12.87
C GLU A 43 -0.58 -5.18 12.71
N LEU A 44 -1.08 -5.11 11.48
CA LEU A 44 -2.50 -5.06 11.16
C LEU A 44 -3.15 -6.43 11.38
N PRO A 45 -4.08 -6.58 12.33
CA PRO A 45 -4.88 -7.80 12.46
C PRO A 45 -5.95 -7.88 11.35
N GLU A 46 -6.66 -9.00 11.28
CA GLU A 46 -7.80 -9.18 10.37
C GLU A 46 -8.98 -8.28 10.76
N GLN A 47 -9.34 -8.19 12.03
CA GLN A 47 -10.45 -7.34 12.47
C GLN A 47 -9.95 -5.97 12.93
N TRP A 48 -10.52 -4.89 12.38
CA TRP A 48 -10.21 -3.51 12.77
C TRP A 48 -11.39 -2.89 13.50
N HIS A 49 -11.09 -2.05 14.49
CA HIS A 49 -12.06 -1.24 15.24
C HIS A 49 -11.94 0.21 14.80
N LEU A 50 -13.05 0.77 14.34
CA LEU A 50 -13.16 2.13 13.87
C LEU A 50 -13.93 2.94 14.92
N LEU A 51 -13.38 4.09 15.32
CA LEU A 51 -14.00 5.04 16.25
C LEU A 51 -14.17 6.39 15.53
N ASP A 52 -15.38 6.93 15.52
CA ASP A 52 -15.62 8.27 14.97
C ASP A 52 -15.50 9.38 16.03
N GLY A 53 -15.77 10.62 15.62
CA GLY A 53 -15.70 11.79 16.50
C GLY A 53 -16.84 11.89 17.51
N ASP A 54 -17.94 11.16 17.31
CA ASP A 54 -19.13 11.16 18.15
C ASP A 54 -19.13 9.98 19.15
N GLY A 55 -18.10 9.13 19.09
CA GLY A 55 -17.94 7.97 19.96
C GLY A 55 -18.58 6.69 19.42
N ASN A 56 -19.11 6.69 18.20
CA ASN A 56 -19.64 5.49 17.58
C ASN A 56 -18.50 4.54 17.21
N THR A 57 -18.74 3.24 17.36
CA THR A 57 -17.76 2.20 17.05
C THR A 57 -18.27 1.27 15.98
N HIS A 58 -17.37 0.90 15.07
CA HIS A 58 -17.63 -0.06 13.99
C HIS A 58 -16.52 -1.10 13.95
N SER A 59 -16.83 -2.26 13.38
CA SER A 59 -15.82 -3.28 13.09
C SER A 59 -15.84 -3.61 11.61
N VAL A 60 -14.64 -3.77 11.03
CA VAL A 60 -14.46 -4.19 9.64
C VAL A 60 -13.39 -5.27 9.54
N MET A 61 -13.51 -6.14 8.53
CA MET A 61 -12.53 -7.20 8.26
C MET A 61 -11.57 -6.79 7.15
N PHE A 62 -10.27 -6.89 7.40
CA PHE A 62 -9.18 -6.75 6.44
C PHE A 62 -8.79 -8.12 5.88
N ASN A 63 -8.75 -8.23 4.55
CA ASN A 63 -8.48 -9.48 3.84
C ASN A 63 -7.02 -9.98 3.91
N LYS A 64 -6.15 -9.34 4.71
CA LYS A 64 -4.72 -9.67 4.85
C LYS A 64 -3.96 -9.76 3.52
N SER A 65 -4.32 -8.94 2.54
CA SER A 65 -3.58 -8.81 1.28
C SER A 65 -2.80 -7.50 1.18
N VAL A 66 -1.55 -7.55 0.74
CA VAL A 66 -0.74 -6.38 0.36
C VAL A 66 -0.97 -6.01 -1.11
N SER A 67 -1.17 -7.02 -1.97
CA SER A 67 -1.32 -6.83 -3.41
C SER A 67 -2.69 -6.24 -3.79
N ARG A 68 -3.75 -6.68 -3.10
CA ARG A 68 -5.12 -6.15 -3.24
C ARG A 68 -5.75 -5.96 -1.86
N PRO A 69 -5.33 -4.94 -1.11
CA PRO A 69 -5.78 -4.73 0.26
C PRO A 69 -7.23 -4.22 0.29
N LEU A 70 -8.10 -4.96 0.97
CA LEU A 70 -9.52 -4.65 1.06
C LEU A 70 -10.03 -4.70 2.49
N LEU A 71 -10.88 -3.75 2.84
CA LEU A 71 -11.89 -3.89 3.89
C LEU A 71 -13.10 -4.62 3.29
N THR A 72 -13.66 -5.57 4.05
CA THR A 72 -14.69 -6.51 3.59
C THR A 72 -15.87 -6.48 4.55
N ASP A 73 -16.09 -7.51 5.35
CA ASP A 73 -17.22 -7.58 6.27
C ASP A 73 -17.28 -6.35 7.17
N GLY A 74 -18.49 -5.85 7.41
CA GLY A 74 -18.73 -4.61 8.17
C GLY A 74 -18.56 -3.31 7.37
N TRP A 75 -17.95 -3.34 6.17
CA TRP A 75 -17.75 -2.13 5.36
C TRP A 75 -19.08 -1.50 4.92
N SER A 76 -19.97 -2.28 4.30
CA SER A 76 -21.29 -1.79 3.85
C SER A 76 -22.21 -1.37 5.01
N ALA A 77 -21.93 -1.82 6.24
CA ALA A 77 -22.68 -1.39 7.42
C ALA A 77 -22.47 0.10 7.73
N LEU A 78 -21.30 0.67 7.38
CA LEU A 78 -21.06 2.10 7.51
C LEU A 78 -22.07 2.92 6.69
N ARG A 79 -22.42 2.46 5.49
CA ARG A 79 -23.43 3.12 4.65
C ARG A 79 -24.80 3.15 5.29
N LEU A 80 -25.20 2.05 5.93
CA LEU A 80 -26.50 1.98 6.60
C LEU A 80 -26.52 2.88 7.83
N PHE A 81 -25.44 2.86 8.62
CA PHE A 81 -25.35 3.64 9.85
C PHE A 81 -25.30 5.16 9.61
N TYR A 82 -24.48 5.61 8.66
CA TYR A 82 -24.29 7.02 8.35
C TYR A 82 -25.15 7.51 7.16
N GLU A 83 -26.08 6.67 6.68
CA GLU A 83 -27.03 6.99 5.61
C GLU A 83 -26.37 7.56 4.34
N PHE A 84 -25.31 6.91 3.86
CA PHE A 84 -24.58 7.42 2.69
C PHE A 84 -25.46 7.45 1.44
N SER A 85 -25.65 8.65 0.89
CA SER A 85 -26.03 8.85 -0.50
C SER A 85 -24.78 8.99 -1.37
N GLY A 86 -24.74 8.30 -2.52
CA GLY A 86 -23.58 8.33 -3.41
C GLY A 86 -22.27 7.78 -2.80
N SER A 87 -21.14 8.17 -3.37
CA SER A 87 -19.81 7.80 -2.87
C SER A 87 -19.26 8.83 -1.89
N LYS A 88 -18.59 8.37 -0.85
CA LYS A 88 -18.05 9.18 0.25
C LYS A 88 -16.56 8.95 0.44
N ILE A 89 -15.81 9.99 0.73
CA ILE A 89 -14.43 9.86 1.21
C ILE A 89 -14.44 9.69 2.73
N ILE A 90 -13.61 8.79 3.23
CA ILE A 90 -13.44 8.52 4.67
C ILE A 90 -11.96 8.65 4.99
N ALA A 91 -11.60 9.55 5.90
CA ALA A 91 -10.24 9.62 6.44
C ALA A 91 -10.08 8.60 7.55
N PHE A 92 -8.95 7.91 7.54
CA PHE A 92 -8.49 7.00 8.57
C PHE A 92 -7.24 7.57 9.23
N GLN A 93 -7.20 7.51 10.56
CA GLN A 93 -6.01 7.73 11.37
C GLN A 93 -5.69 6.43 12.10
N TYR A 94 -4.55 5.84 11.75
CA TYR A 94 -4.08 4.60 12.32
C TYR A 94 -3.33 4.84 13.63
N LEU A 95 -3.78 4.16 14.70
CA LEU A 95 -3.24 4.29 16.06
C LEU A 95 -2.40 3.09 16.51
N GLY A 96 -2.28 2.07 15.67
CA GLY A 96 -1.59 0.81 15.97
C GLY A 96 -2.53 -0.36 16.28
N GLY A 97 -2.13 -1.57 15.86
CA GLY A 97 -2.90 -2.79 15.99
C GLY A 97 -4.22 -2.74 15.20
N SER A 98 -5.34 -3.01 15.86
CA SER A 98 -6.69 -2.93 15.27
C SER A 98 -7.31 -1.53 15.33
N ARG A 99 -6.65 -0.50 15.87
CA ARG A 99 -7.31 0.74 16.28
C ARG A 99 -7.19 1.83 15.23
N PHE A 100 -8.34 2.34 14.80
CA PHE A 100 -8.45 3.44 13.85
C PHE A 100 -9.46 4.48 14.32
N GLN A 101 -9.11 5.74 14.12
CA GLN A 101 -10.08 6.82 14.13
C GLN A 101 -10.54 7.10 12.70
N ILE A 102 -11.83 7.37 12.51
CA ILE A 102 -12.40 7.67 11.20
C ILE A 102 -13.10 9.03 11.18
N PHE A 103 -13.07 9.66 10.00
CA PHE A 103 -13.84 10.86 9.71
C PHE A 103 -14.52 10.69 8.36
N VAL A 104 -15.84 10.64 8.36
CA VAL A 104 -16.64 10.60 7.15
C VAL A 104 -16.89 12.02 6.67
N PHE A 105 -16.58 12.30 5.40
CA PHE A 105 -16.88 13.61 4.82
C PHE A 105 -18.31 13.63 4.27
N ALA A 106 -19.03 14.72 4.55
CA ALA A 106 -20.43 14.85 4.17
C ALA A 106 -20.65 14.94 2.64
N HIS A 107 -19.69 15.51 1.90
CA HIS A 107 -19.82 15.75 0.47
C HIS A 107 -19.69 14.45 -0.34
N ASN A 108 -20.51 14.34 -1.39
CA ASN A 108 -20.35 13.29 -2.38
C ASN A 108 -19.13 13.59 -3.24
N ILE A 109 -18.45 12.51 -3.62
CA ILE A 109 -17.28 12.55 -4.48
C ILE A 109 -17.51 11.75 -5.75
N THR A 110 -16.79 12.11 -6.80
CA THR A 110 -16.79 11.44 -8.09
C THR A 110 -15.43 10.78 -8.34
N PRO A 111 -15.29 9.89 -9.34
CA PRO A 111 -14.02 9.21 -9.65
C PRO A 111 -12.77 10.10 -9.71
N VAL A 112 -12.88 11.37 -10.10
CA VAL A 112 -11.74 12.32 -10.14
C VAL A 112 -11.18 12.66 -8.75
N ASP A 113 -11.99 12.52 -7.70
CA ASP A 113 -11.62 12.79 -6.31
C ASP A 113 -11.03 11.55 -5.62
N TYR A 114 -11.16 10.37 -6.25
CA TYR A 114 -10.79 9.11 -5.61
C TYR A 114 -9.26 9.03 -5.48
N PRO A 115 -8.73 8.49 -4.37
CA PRO A 115 -7.30 8.28 -4.24
C PRO A 115 -6.72 7.50 -5.43
N PRO A 116 -5.51 7.84 -5.94
CA PRO A 116 -4.95 7.21 -7.15
C PRO A 116 -4.72 5.70 -7.11
N TYR A 117 -4.88 5.06 -5.94
CA TYR A 117 -4.80 3.61 -5.82
C TYR A 117 -6.14 2.90 -6.05
N HIS A 118 -7.25 3.63 -5.99
CA HIS A 118 -8.58 3.07 -6.08
C HIS A 118 -8.88 2.62 -7.51
N SER A 119 -9.48 1.45 -7.69
CA SER A 119 -9.73 0.83 -9.01
C SER A 119 -10.54 1.70 -9.97
N MET A 120 -11.50 2.45 -9.43
CA MET A 120 -12.33 3.41 -10.17
C MET A 120 -11.82 4.86 -10.12
N SER A 121 -10.55 5.12 -9.78
CA SER A 121 -10.02 6.48 -9.76
C SER A 121 -9.71 7.00 -11.17
N GLU A 122 -10.11 8.24 -11.43
CA GLU A 122 -9.68 9.02 -12.60
C GLU A 122 -8.52 9.99 -12.26
N ALA A 123 -8.06 9.99 -11.01
CA ALA A 123 -6.95 10.82 -10.58
C ALA A 123 -5.64 10.36 -11.23
N PRO A 124 -4.72 11.29 -11.58
CA PRO A 124 -3.41 10.92 -12.09
C PRO A 124 -2.67 9.98 -11.15
N SER A 125 -2.06 8.93 -11.71
CA SER A 125 -1.28 7.98 -10.92
C SER A 125 -0.09 8.67 -10.25
N CYS A 126 0.10 8.42 -8.95
CA CYS A 126 1.29 8.84 -8.22
C CYS A 126 2.30 7.69 -8.07
N TYR A 127 2.25 6.72 -9.00
CA TYR A 127 3.10 5.54 -9.01
C TYR A 127 3.98 5.48 -10.25
N CYS A 128 5.22 5.01 -10.08
CA CYS A 128 6.09 4.60 -11.16
C CYS A 128 6.06 3.07 -11.26
N THR A 129 6.09 2.54 -12.48
CA THR A 129 6.19 1.10 -12.72
C THR A 129 7.43 0.78 -13.56
N PHE A 130 8.07 -0.34 -13.25
CA PHE A 130 9.21 -0.86 -13.98
C PHE A 130 8.97 -2.33 -14.27
N GLU A 131 9.09 -2.73 -15.53
CA GLU A 131 8.95 -4.12 -15.93
C GLU A 131 10.33 -4.77 -16.07
N ILE A 132 10.52 -5.95 -15.49
CA ILE A 132 11.77 -6.70 -15.57
C ILE A 132 11.46 -8.16 -15.96
N PRO A 133 11.83 -8.56 -17.18
CA PRO A 133 11.77 -9.96 -17.60
C PRO A 133 12.78 -10.83 -16.84
N ILE A 134 12.38 -12.04 -16.46
CA ILE A 134 13.24 -13.06 -15.86
C ILE A 134 13.65 -14.03 -16.97
N ALA A 135 14.81 -13.80 -17.57
CA ALA A 135 15.26 -14.56 -18.75
C ALA A 135 15.59 -16.04 -18.48
N GLY A 136 15.75 -16.43 -17.21
CA GLY A 136 16.05 -17.80 -16.82
C GLY A 136 16.46 -17.92 -15.36
N TYR A 137 16.81 -19.13 -14.93
CA TYR A 137 17.18 -19.43 -13.55
C TYR A 137 18.25 -18.49 -12.97
N ARG A 138 19.26 -18.10 -13.76
CA ARG A 138 20.31 -17.17 -13.30
C ARG A 138 19.76 -15.80 -12.90
N SER A 139 18.70 -15.31 -13.56
CA SER A 139 18.04 -14.05 -13.24
C SER A 139 17.31 -14.07 -11.88
N THR A 140 17.03 -15.27 -11.36
CA THR A 140 16.46 -15.45 -10.01
C THR A 140 17.53 -15.44 -8.91
N LYS A 141 18.83 -15.38 -9.28
CA LYS A 141 19.94 -15.41 -8.32
C LYS A 141 20.48 -14.02 -8.02
N SER A 142 20.96 -13.86 -6.80
CA SER A 142 21.64 -12.66 -6.34
C SER A 142 23.12 -12.66 -6.77
N PRO A 143 23.71 -11.50 -7.13
CA PRO A 143 23.05 -10.22 -7.34
C PRO A 143 22.28 -10.17 -8.67
N LYS A 144 21.12 -9.52 -8.69
CA LYS A 144 20.38 -9.21 -9.91
C LYS A 144 20.55 -7.75 -10.28
N GLU A 145 21.19 -7.52 -11.42
CA GLU A 145 21.29 -6.20 -12.03
C GLU A 145 19.93 -5.65 -12.43
N LEU A 146 19.71 -4.35 -12.20
CA LEU A 146 18.47 -3.67 -12.55
C LEU A 146 18.63 -2.88 -13.85
N PRO A 147 17.54 -2.71 -14.62
CA PRO A 147 17.56 -1.76 -15.73
C PRO A 147 18.00 -0.37 -15.26
N ASP A 148 18.78 0.33 -16.08
CA ASP A 148 19.37 1.65 -15.76
C ASP A 148 18.34 2.65 -15.24
N THR A 149 17.17 2.74 -15.87
CA THR A 149 16.08 3.65 -15.45
C THR A 149 15.58 3.34 -14.04
N PHE A 150 15.41 2.07 -13.70
CA PHE A 150 14.98 1.66 -12.36
C PHE A 150 16.10 1.82 -11.33
N GLY A 151 17.34 1.50 -11.71
CA GLY A 151 18.51 1.70 -10.86
C GLY A 151 18.70 3.17 -10.49
N LYS A 152 18.65 4.07 -11.48
CA LYS A 152 18.70 5.53 -11.25
C LYS A 152 17.61 6.00 -10.31
N PHE A 153 16.38 5.52 -10.50
CA PHE A 153 15.25 5.82 -9.63
C PHE A 153 15.49 5.41 -8.17
N LEU A 154 15.99 4.19 -7.93
CA LEU A 154 16.31 3.72 -6.57
C LEU A 154 17.51 4.46 -5.94
N ARG A 155 18.46 4.90 -6.76
CA ARG A 155 19.67 5.61 -6.31
C ARG A 155 19.38 6.99 -5.74
N VAL A 156 18.31 7.67 -6.18
CA VAL A 156 17.91 9.01 -5.69
C VAL A 156 17.85 9.11 -4.16
N LYS A 157 17.39 8.05 -3.50
CA LYS A 157 17.24 8.01 -2.03
C LYS A 157 18.31 7.20 -1.33
N HIS A 158 19.14 6.49 -2.08
CA HIS A 158 20.30 5.76 -1.59
C HIS A 158 20.00 4.82 -0.40
N HIS A 159 18.84 4.15 -0.43
CA HIS A 159 18.44 3.22 0.63
C HIS A 159 19.32 1.96 0.62
N ASP A 160 19.79 1.50 1.77
CA ASP A 160 20.57 0.24 1.85
C ASP A 160 19.78 -1.02 1.46
N TYR A 161 18.45 -0.94 1.56
CA TYR A 161 17.54 -2.03 1.25
C TYR A 161 16.17 -1.50 0.85
N VAL A 162 15.41 -2.34 0.15
CA VAL A 162 13.98 -2.19 -0.12
C VAL A 162 13.21 -3.39 0.42
N MET A 163 11.95 -3.20 0.74
CA MET A 163 11.00 -4.23 1.13
C MET A 163 10.19 -4.62 -0.10
N LEU A 164 10.51 -5.77 -0.68
CA LEU A 164 9.77 -6.30 -1.83
C LEU A 164 8.53 -7.01 -1.32
N CYS A 165 7.35 -6.52 -1.72
CA CYS A 165 6.06 -7.09 -1.38
C CYS A 165 5.59 -7.96 -2.55
N GLY A 166 5.60 -9.27 -2.36
CA GLY A 166 5.29 -10.24 -3.41
C GLY A 166 3.80 -10.44 -3.62
N PRO A 167 3.41 -11.11 -4.72
CA PRO A 167 2.02 -11.43 -5.04
C PRO A 167 1.34 -12.33 -4.01
N TYR A 168 2.09 -13.12 -3.24
CA TYR A 168 1.57 -13.99 -2.17
C TYR A 168 1.68 -13.34 -0.78
N ASP A 169 1.62 -12.00 -0.73
CA ASP A 169 1.58 -11.18 0.48
C ASP A 169 2.78 -11.34 1.43
N ASN A 170 3.88 -11.93 0.94
CA ASN A 170 5.16 -11.97 1.63
C ASN A 170 5.93 -10.66 1.42
N ILE A 171 6.55 -10.16 2.50
CA ILE A 171 7.36 -8.94 2.45
C ILE A 171 8.79 -9.31 2.81
N ILE A 172 9.69 -9.24 1.82
CA ILE A 172 11.08 -9.69 1.96
C ILE A 172 12.03 -8.51 1.80
N PRO A 173 12.92 -8.25 2.78
CA PRO A 173 13.95 -7.23 2.65
C PRO A 173 15.00 -7.67 1.62
N VAL A 174 15.29 -6.80 0.66
CA VAL A 174 16.32 -7.00 -0.36
C VAL A 174 17.32 -5.86 -0.30
N ARG A 175 18.59 -6.22 -0.08
CA ARG A 175 19.68 -5.24 -0.05
C ARG A 175 19.91 -4.64 -1.43
N LEU A 176 20.10 -3.33 -1.49
CA LEU A 176 20.57 -2.66 -2.69
C LEU A 176 22.10 -2.62 -2.69
N LYS A 177 22.70 -2.88 -3.85
CA LYS A 177 24.13 -2.72 -4.09
C LYS A 177 24.32 -1.65 -5.15
N TYR A 178 25.16 -0.68 -4.86
CA TYR A 178 25.50 0.43 -5.75
C TYR A 178 26.95 0.25 -6.21
N THR A 179 27.19 0.34 -7.52
CA THR A 179 28.54 0.39 -8.10
C THR A 179 28.66 1.64 -8.93
N ASP A 180 29.84 2.24 -8.99
CA ASP A 180 30.11 3.44 -9.80
C ASP A 180 31.11 3.18 -10.95
N ASP A 181 31.75 2.01 -10.96
CA ASP A 181 32.80 1.61 -11.91
C ASP A 181 32.38 0.29 -12.63
N PRO A 182 32.50 0.18 -13.97
CA PRO A 182 32.84 1.23 -14.93
C PRO A 182 31.72 2.23 -15.22
N VAL A 183 30.48 1.89 -14.84
CA VAL A 183 29.29 2.74 -15.00
C VAL A 183 28.41 2.59 -13.76
N PRO A 184 27.74 3.68 -13.31
CA PRO A 184 26.79 3.61 -12.21
C PRO A 184 25.71 2.55 -12.43
N ASN A 185 25.59 1.60 -11.50
CA ASN A 185 24.62 0.53 -11.56
C ASN A 185 24.00 0.26 -10.18
N VAL A 186 22.80 -0.31 -10.16
CA VAL A 186 22.12 -0.76 -8.93
C VAL A 186 21.68 -2.20 -9.11
N MET A 187 21.96 -3.02 -8.10
CA MET A 187 21.59 -4.44 -8.10
C MET A 187 20.80 -4.81 -6.86
N PHE A 188 19.87 -5.75 -7.02
CA PHE A 188 19.28 -6.49 -5.91
C PHE A 188 20.26 -7.55 -5.41
N GLY A 189 20.75 -7.37 -4.18
CA GLY A 189 21.68 -8.26 -3.51
C GLY A 189 20.99 -9.33 -2.67
N ARG A 190 21.43 -9.46 -1.40
CA ARG A 190 20.89 -10.42 -0.43
C ARG A 190 19.38 -10.22 -0.29
N GLY A 191 18.62 -11.31 -0.29
CA GLY A 191 17.15 -11.31 -0.21
C GLY A 191 16.47 -11.59 -1.55
N TRP A 192 17.08 -11.22 -2.69
CA TRP A 192 16.48 -11.43 -4.01
C TRP A 192 16.22 -12.90 -4.33
N THR A 193 17.22 -13.77 -4.12
CA THR A 193 17.06 -15.21 -4.37
C THR A 193 15.92 -15.82 -3.54
N SER A 194 15.83 -15.43 -2.27
CA SER A 194 14.76 -15.87 -1.38
C SER A 194 13.40 -15.31 -1.78
N PHE A 195 13.36 -14.06 -2.27
CA PHE A 195 12.15 -13.44 -2.80
C PHE A 195 11.63 -14.19 -4.03
N CYS A 196 12.50 -14.52 -4.98
CA CYS A 196 12.11 -15.32 -6.15
C CYS A 196 11.57 -16.69 -5.75
N ALA A 197 12.28 -17.41 -4.87
CA ALA A 197 11.86 -18.73 -4.42
C ALA A 197 10.50 -18.69 -3.70
N ALA A 198 10.31 -17.75 -2.78
CA ALA A 198 9.08 -17.62 -2.00
C ALA A 198 7.86 -17.19 -2.84
N ASN A 199 8.07 -16.65 -4.04
CA ASN A 199 7.02 -16.22 -4.94
C ASN A 199 6.91 -17.07 -6.22
N GLY A 200 7.61 -18.21 -6.28
CA GLY A 200 7.62 -19.08 -7.45
C GLY A 200 8.00 -18.32 -8.73
N ILE A 201 9.04 -17.47 -8.65
CA ILE A 201 9.53 -16.70 -9.79
C ILE A 201 10.59 -17.51 -10.54
N ASP A 202 10.38 -17.71 -11.82
CA ASP A 202 11.23 -18.52 -12.70
C ASP A 202 11.40 -17.92 -14.10
N GLY A 203 12.09 -18.67 -14.98
CA GLY A 203 12.42 -18.21 -16.32
C GLY A 203 11.17 -18.08 -17.19
N GLY A 204 10.95 -16.91 -17.77
CA GLY A 204 9.78 -16.58 -18.58
C GLY A 204 8.84 -15.58 -17.90
N ASP A 205 8.90 -15.45 -16.57
CA ASP A 205 8.08 -14.49 -15.84
C ASP A 205 8.44 -13.03 -16.19
N VAL A 206 7.44 -12.14 -16.16
CA VAL A 206 7.66 -10.70 -16.19
C VAL A 206 7.19 -10.08 -14.87
N LEU A 207 8.12 -9.44 -14.17
CA LEU A 207 7.83 -8.78 -12.90
C LEU A 207 7.57 -7.30 -13.10
N ILE A 208 6.51 -6.80 -12.47
CA ILE A 208 6.14 -5.39 -12.49
C ILE A 208 6.37 -4.81 -11.09
N PHE A 209 7.33 -3.90 -11.00
CA PHE A 209 7.69 -3.21 -9.76
C PHE A 209 6.94 -1.89 -9.69
N LYS A 210 5.93 -1.81 -8.82
CA LYS A 210 5.18 -0.60 -8.53
C LYS A 210 5.77 0.13 -7.33
N CYS A 211 6.16 1.38 -7.56
CA CYS A 211 6.80 2.27 -6.58
C CYS A 211 5.97 3.55 -6.42
N LYS A 212 6.03 4.20 -5.26
CA LYS A 212 5.59 5.61 -5.16
C LYS A 212 6.53 6.49 -5.98
N CYS A 213 6.01 7.50 -6.69
CA CYS A 213 6.83 8.41 -7.51
C CYS A 213 7.97 9.07 -6.71
N VAL A 214 7.72 9.37 -5.44
CA VAL A 214 8.77 9.72 -4.49
C VAL A 214 9.11 8.46 -3.70
N MET A 215 10.34 7.95 -3.81
CA MET A 215 10.84 6.81 -3.01
C MET A 215 11.08 7.18 -1.53
N ASP A 216 10.16 7.93 -0.93
CA ASP A 216 10.16 8.28 0.49
C ASP A 216 10.12 7.02 1.37
N LYS A 217 9.42 5.99 0.88
CA LYS A 217 9.26 4.69 1.52
C LYS A 217 10.10 3.64 0.82
N LYS A 218 10.63 2.70 1.62
CA LYS A 218 11.44 1.57 1.16
C LYS A 218 10.62 0.42 0.56
N TYR A 219 9.31 0.56 0.38
CA TYR A 219 8.43 -0.52 -0.05
C TYR A 219 8.24 -0.51 -1.57
N VAL A 220 8.29 -1.68 -2.19
CA VAL A 220 8.03 -1.88 -3.62
C VAL A 220 7.03 -3.03 -3.77
N ILE A 221 5.91 -2.77 -4.45
CA ILE A 221 4.85 -3.76 -4.65
C ILE A 221 5.11 -4.48 -5.96
N ILE A 222 5.13 -5.80 -5.94
CA ILE A 222 5.46 -6.62 -7.10
C ILE A 222 4.24 -7.44 -7.50
N SER A 223 3.93 -7.35 -8.78
CA SER A 223 3.00 -8.28 -9.44
C SER A 223 3.76 -9.06 -10.52
N LYS A 224 3.20 -10.22 -10.86
CA LYS A 224 3.77 -11.17 -11.82
C LYS A 224 2.77 -11.37 -12.95
N ARG A 225 3.22 -11.28 -14.19
CA ARG A 225 2.48 -11.64 -15.40
C ARG A 225 3.06 -12.91 -16.00
#